data_AF-A0A2N2V759-F1
#
_entry.id   AF-A0A2N2V759-F1
#
_cell.length_a   1.000
_cell.length_b   1.000
_cell.length_c   1.000
_cell.angle_alpha   90.00
_cell.angle_beta   90.00
_cell.angle_gamma   90.00
#
_symmetry.space_group_name_H-M   'P 1'
#
loop_
_entity.id
_entity.type
_entity.pdbx_description
1 polymer ?
#
loop_
_entity_poly.entity_id
_entity_poly.type
_entity_poly.pdbx_seq_one_letter_code
_entity_poly.pdbx_strand_id
1 'polypeptide(L)'
;MRYPTIALLLAWLCSHALPAAALTDAPLRVLTSYIESNNSCSEQISEWNRKNGNRAVNGELSREFFYRVLGFLDWGECGRPYFKPIFIELQKAWKIYSKGLVSEQEYAAKESELIDLLFAALRSEDGSALVQRYEQRIAAKLMHLEPERQYFNCTYFGDQPKCSD
;
A
#
# COMPACT_ATOMS: atom_id res chain seq x y z
N MET A 1 2.93 -19.25 52.29
CA MET A 1 2.29 -19.42 50.97
C MET A 1 2.24 -18.05 50.30
N ARG A 2 3.16 -17.73 49.37
CA ARG A 2 3.35 -16.39 48.77
C ARG A 2 3.26 -16.45 47.22
N TYR A 3 2.26 -17.15 46.70
CA TYR A 3 2.10 -17.34 45.25
C TYR A 3 0.87 -16.69 44.57
N PRO A 4 -0.13 -16.09 45.26
CA PRO A 4 -1.31 -15.61 44.54
C PRO A 4 -1.05 -14.32 43.74
N THR A 5 -0.04 -13.53 44.12
CA THR A 5 0.23 -12.22 43.51
C THR A 5 0.89 -12.30 42.13
N ILE A 6 1.69 -13.33 41.86
CA ILE A 6 2.39 -13.51 40.57
C ILE A 6 1.42 -14.01 39.48
N ALA A 7 0.46 -14.87 39.86
CA ALA A 7 -0.54 -15.40 38.92
C ALA A 7 -1.48 -14.31 38.37
N LEU A 8 -1.83 -13.31 39.20
CA LEU A 8 -2.68 -12.19 38.79
C LEU A 8 -1.98 -11.22 37.84
N LEU A 9 -0.66 -11.02 37.98
CA LEU A 9 0.14 -10.19 37.07
C LEU A 9 0.30 -10.82 35.67
N LEU A 10 0.45 -12.15 35.60
CA LEU A 10 0.57 -12.87 34.32
C LEU A 10 -0.75 -12.91 33.54
N ALA A 11 -1.89 -13.05 34.22
CA ALA A 11 -3.21 -12.99 33.58
C ALA A 11 -3.52 -11.59 33.02
N TRP A 12 -3.03 -10.53 33.67
CA TRP A 12 -3.20 -9.15 33.23
C TRP A 12 -2.33 -8.81 32.01
N LEU A 13 -1.06 -9.27 31.99
CA LEU A 13 -0.15 -9.10 30.85
C LEU A 13 -0.62 -9.84 29.57
N CYS A 14 -1.23 -11.01 29.70
CA CYS A 14 -1.75 -11.77 28.55
C CYS A 14 -3.06 -11.21 27.99
N SER A 15 -3.78 -10.36 28.74
CA SER A 15 -5.10 -9.85 28.32
C SER A 15 -5.02 -8.59 27.47
N HIS A 16 -3.84 -8.03 27.22
CA HIS A 16 -3.65 -6.77 26.45
C HIS A 16 -2.78 -6.94 25.21
N ALA A 17 -2.30 -8.15 24.92
CA ALA A 17 -1.74 -8.46 23.62
C ALA A 17 -2.89 -8.70 22.63
N LEU A 18 -3.52 -7.61 22.17
CA LEU A 18 -4.22 -7.66 20.88
C LEU A 18 -3.19 -8.22 19.88
N PRO A 19 -3.48 -9.32 19.17
CA PRO A 19 -2.56 -9.80 18.15
C PRO A 19 -2.30 -8.63 17.20
N ALA A 20 -1.04 -8.27 17.00
CA ALA A 20 -0.64 -7.38 15.94
C ALA A 20 -1.25 -7.95 14.65
N ALA A 21 -2.22 -7.24 14.08
CA ALA A 21 -2.94 -7.71 12.92
C ALA A 21 -1.97 -7.69 11.74
N ALA A 22 -1.44 -8.87 11.39
CA ALA A 22 -0.56 -9.04 10.26
C ALA A 22 -1.18 -8.43 8.99
N LEU A 23 -0.36 -7.78 8.16
CA LEU A 23 -0.79 -7.10 6.95
C LEU A 23 -1.60 -8.05 6.07
N THR A 24 -2.81 -7.63 5.73
CA THR A 24 -3.70 -8.41 4.85
C THR A 24 -3.07 -8.54 3.47
N ASP A 25 -3.17 -9.71 2.85
CA ASP A 25 -2.64 -9.98 1.50
C ASP A 25 -3.63 -9.61 0.38
N ALA A 26 -4.84 -9.14 0.74
CA ALA A 26 -5.91 -8.80 -0.19
C ALA A 26 -5.49 -7.80 -1.28
N PRO A 27 -4.78 -6.69 -0.99
CA PRO A 27 -4.24 -5.79 -2.02
C PRO A 27 -3.46 -6.50 -3.12
N LEU A 28 -2.56 -7.40 -2.73
CA LEU A 28 -1.71 -8.14 -3.66
C LEU A 28 -2.55 -9.13 -4.46
N ARG A 29 -3.42 -9.90 -3.79
CA ARG A 29 -4.33 -10.85 -4.46
C ARG A 29 -5.20 -10.18 -5.52
N VAL A 30 -5.76 -9.02 -5.20
CA VAL A 30 -6.62 -8.29 -6.14
C VAL A 30 -5.82 -7.83 -7.37
N LEU A 31 -4.60 -7.33 -7.18
CA LEU A 31 -3.72 -6.96 -8.31
C LEU A 31 -3.31 -8.17 -9.14
N THR A 32 -2.92 -9.28 -8.50
CA THR A 32 -2.52 -10.50 -9.21
C THR A 32 -3.69 -11.05 -10.02
N SER A 33 -4.90 -11.07 -9.44
CA SER A 33 -6.11 -11.52 -10.14
C SER A 33 -6.51 -10.58 -11.28
N TYR A 34 -6.32 -9.26 -11.14
CA TYR A 34 -6.56 -8.33 -12.25
C TYR A 34 -5.65 -8.64 -13.45
N ILE A 35 -4.37 -8.90 -13.22
CA ILE A 35 -3.42 -9.25 -14.28
C ILE A 35 -3.78 -10.60 -14.91
N GLU A 36 -4.10 -11.61 -14.09
CA GLU A 36 -4.43 -12.96 -14.58
C GLU A 36 -5.73 -13.04 -15.38
N SER A 37 -6.72 -12.26 -15.00
CA SER A 37 -8.05 -12.28 -15.65
C SER A 37 -8.14 -11.40 -16.90
N ASN A 38 -7.12 -10.57 -17.17
CA ASN A 38 -7.16 -9.59 -18.25
C ASN A 38 -6.26 -10.01 -19.42
N ASN A 39 -6.88 -10.56 -20.47
CA ASN A 39 -6.18 -11.05 -21.67
C ASN A 39 -5.52 -9.94 -22.52
N SER A 40 -5.80 -8.67 -22.22
CA SER A 40 -5.20 -7.50 -22.89
C SER A 40 -3.90 -7.04 -22.22
N CYS A 41 -3.46 -7.71 -21.15
CA CYS A 41 -2.16 -7.42 -20.55
C CYS A 41 -1.01 -7.84 -21.45
N SER A 42 0.10 -7.11 -21.39
CA SER A 42 1.34 -7.51 -22.07
C SER A 42 1.80 -8.90 -21.60
N GLU A 43 2.55 -9.59 -22.46
CA GLU A 43 3.18 -10.86 -22.09
C GLU A 43 4.15 -10.66 -20.91
N GLN A 44 4.93 -9.58 -20.91
CA GLN A 44 5.91 -9.28 -19.88
C GLN A 44 5.31 -9.24 -18.48
N ILE A 45 4.20 -8.49 -18.29
CA ILE A 45 3.57 -8.38 -16.98
C ILE A 45 2.85 -9.68 -16.58
N SER A 46 2.25 -10.36 -17.56
CA SER A 46 1.53 -11.62 -17.33
C SER A 46 2.48 -12.73 -16.87
N GLU A 47 3.63 -12.88 -17.51
CA GLU A 47 4.66 -13.83 -17.12
C GLU A 47 5.27 -13.50 -15.77
N TRP A 48 5.59 -12.21 -15.55
CA TRP A 48 6.16 -11.78 -14.28
C TRP A 48 5.18 -12.04 -13.13
N ASN A 49 3.89 -11.76 -13.32
CA ASN A 49 2.84 -12.02 -12.35
C ASN A 49 2.66 -13.53 -12.09
N ARG A 50 2.66 -14.37 -13.14
CA ARG A 50 2.60 -15.83 -12.97
C ARG A 50 3.74 -16.39 -12.12
N LYS A 51 4.94 -15.80 -12.26
CA LYS A 51 6.13 -16.21 -11.49
C LYS A 51 6.15 -15.66 -10.06
N ASN A 52 5.64 -14.46 -9.84
CA ASN A 52 5.90 -13.69 -8.61
C ASN A 52 4.65 -13.28 -7.83
N GLY A 53 3.44 -13.39 -8.39
CA GLY A 53 2.19 -12.97 -7.77
C GLY A 53 1.92 -13.71 -6.46
N ASN A 54 1.90 -15.04 -6.50
CA ASN A 54 1.73 -15.86 -5.29
C ASN A 54 2.88 -15.67 -4.29
N ARG A 55 4.11 -15.45 -4.77
CA ARG A 55 5.27 -15.16 -3.91
C ARG A 55 5.09 -13.85 -3.15
N ALA A 56 4.51 -12.83 -3.78
CA ALA A 56 4.19 -11.57 -3.12
C ALA A 56 3.07 -11.75 -2.09
N VAL A 57 1.98 -12.44 -2.46
CA VAL A 57 0.84 -12.75 -1.58
C VAL A 57 1.30 -13.51 -0.33
N ASN A 58 2.19 -14.48 -0.48
CA ASN A 58 2.73 -15.28 0.62
C ASN A 58 3.84 -14.58 1.43
N GLY A 59 4.23 -13.35 1.06
CA GLY A 59 5.29 -12.59 1.74
C GLY A 59 6.72 -13.03 1.41
N GLU A 60 6.92 -13.93 0.44
CA GLU A 60 8.25 -14.35 -0.04
C GLU A 60 8.95 -13.26 -0.88
N LEU A 61 8.15 -12.33 -1.43
CA LEU A 61 8.61 -11.18 -2.20
C LEU A 61 8.04 -9.91 -1.55
N SER A 62 8.89 -8.92 -1.28
CA SER A 62 8.48 -7.72 -0.55
C SER A 62 7.44 -6.91 -1.32
N ARG A 63 6.47 -6.32 -0.60
CA ARG A 63 5.42 -5.48 -1.22
C ARG A 63 6.01 -4.30 -1.99
N GLU A 64 7.06 -3.68 -1.45
CA GLU A 64 7.80 -2.62 -2.13
C GLU A 64 8.29 -3.06 -3.50
N PHE A 65 8.96 -4.21 -3.56
CA PHE A 65 9.53 -4.72 -4.80
C PHE A 65 8.41 -5.09 -5.78
N PHE A 66 7.30 -5.65 -5.27
CA PHE A 66 6.13 -5.95 -6.08
C PHE A 66 5.57 -4.68 -6.76
N TYR A 67 5.21 -3.67 -5.96
CA TYR A 67 4.68 -2.40 -6.48
C TYR A 67 5.67 -1.65 -7.37
N ARG A 68 6.96 -1.73 -7.05
CA ARG A 68 8.01 -1.17 -7.88
C ARG A 68 8.01 -1.80 -9.26
N VAL A 69 8.06 -3.12 -9.35
CA VAL A 69 8.08 -3.79 -10.65
C VAL A 69 6.79 -3.47 -11.43
N LEU A 70 5.63 -3.56 -10.79
CA LEU A 70 4.36 -3.19 -11.40
C LEU A 70 4.34 -1.74 -11.92
N GLY A 71 5.00 -0.79 -11.26
CA GLY A 71 5.10 0.59 -11.72
C GLY A 71 6.02 0.81 -12.93
N PHE A 72 6.84 -0.17 -13.32
CA PHE A 72 7.83 -0.05 -14.40
C PHE A 72 7.63 -1.01 -15.57
N LEU A 73 6.96 -2.14 -15.39
CA LEU A 73 6.68 -3.07 -16.50
C LEU A 73 5.70 -2.45 -17.49
N ASP A 74 5.83 -2.86 -18.75
CA ASP A 74 4.81 -2.57 -19.74
C ASP A 74 3.55 -3.37 -19.42
N TRP A 75 2.41 -2.70 -19.32
CA TRP A 75 1.12 -3.34 -19.06
C TRP A 75 0.38 -3.68 -20.35
N GLY A 76 0.79 -3.17 -21.51
CA GLY A 76 0.02 -3.29 -22.75
C GLY A 76 -1.34 -2.61 -22.63
N GLU A 77 -2.37 -3.21 -23.25
CA GLU A 77 -3.72 -2.65 -23.33
C GLU A 77 -4.50 -2.72 -22.00
N CYS A 78 -4.08 -3.57 -21.05
CA CYS A 78 -4.65 -3.57 -19.70
C CYS A 78 -4.09 -2.46 -18.81
N GLY A 79 -3.03 -1.79 -19.26
CA GLY A 79 -2.43 -0.65 -18.59
C GLY A 79 -3.26 0.62 -18.71
N ARG A 80 -3.13 1.51 -17.74
CA ARG A 80 -3.71 2.84 -17.81
C ARG A 80 -2.68 3.89 -17.38
N PRO A 81 -2.73 5.13 -17.93
CA PRO A 81 -1.74 6.18 -17.64
C PRO A 81 -1.56 6.48 -16.15
N TYR A 82 -2.61 6.29 -15.34
CA TYR A 82 -2.63 6.58 -13.92
C TYR A 82 -2.13 5.43 -13.02
N PHE A 83 -1.76 4.28 -13.58
CA PHE A 83 -1.21 3.16 -12.81
C PHE A 83 0.12 3.53 -12.15
N LYS A 84 1.04 4.10 -12.93
CA LYS A 84 2.38 4.46 -12.46
C LYS A 84 2.35 5.43 -11.27
N PRO A 85 1.58 6.53 -11.29
CA PRO A 85 1.37 7.37 -10.10
C PRO A 85 0.94 6.61 -8.84
N ILE A 86 -0.04 5.71 -8.96
CA ILE A 86 -0.54 4.93 -7.81
C ILE A 86 0.54 3.97 -7.29
N PHE A 87 1.25 3.28 -8.17
CA PHE A 87 2.31 2.36 -7.75
C PHE A 87 3.50 3.10 -7.11
N ILE A 88 3.81 4.31 -7.55
CA ILE A 88 4.81 5.17 -6.90
C ILE A 88 4.34 5.55 -5.48
N GLU A 89 3.07 5.91 -5.33
CA GLU A 89 2.48 6.24 -4.04
C GLU A 89 2.49 5.04 -3.07
N LEU A 90 2.16 3.84 -3.55
CA LEU A 90 2.24 2.59 -2.79
C LEU A 90 3.68 2.28 -2.33
N GLN A 91 4.66 2.44 -3.22
CA GLN A 91 6.08 2.28 -2.87
C GLN A 91 6.51 3.28 -1.77
N LYS A 92 6.10 4.55 -1.91
CA LYS A 92 6.38 5.59 -0.92
C LYS A 92 5.74 5.25 0.43
N ALA A 93 4.47 4.82 0.44
CA ALA A 93 3.77 4.44 1.65
C ALA A 93 4.47 3.25 2.35
N TRP A 94 4.89 2.24 1.60
CA TRP A 94 5.65 1.11 2.14
C TRP A 94 6.99 1.56 2.74
N LYS A 95 7.73 2.43 2.05
CA LYS A 95 9.02 2.94 2.54
C LYS A 95 8.88 3.69 3.88
N ILE A 96 7.77 4.41 4.07
CA ILE A 96 7.48 5.09 5.36
C ILE A 96 7.18 4.06 6.45
N TYR A 97 6.38 3.04 6.13
CA TYR A 97 6.08 1.93 7.04
C TYR A 97 7.33 1.12 7.43
N SER A 98 8.17 0.75 6.47
CA SER A 98 9.37 -0.06 6.72
C SER A 98 10.42 0.66 7.57
N LYS A 99 10.36 2.00 7.64
CA LYS A 99 11.15 2.84 8.57
C LYS A 99 10.56 2.91 9.98
N GLY A 100 9.40 2.30 10.25
CA GLY A 100 8.73 2.36 11.55
C GLY A 100 8.09 3.71 11.87
N LEU A 101 7.83 4.55 10.86
CA LEU A 101 7.27 5.89 11.06
C LEU A 101 5.74 5.92 11.22
N VAL A 102 5.11 4.80 10.85
CA VAL A 102 3.67 4.52 10.97
C VAL A 102 3.48 3.09 11.44
N SER A 103 2.36 2.85 12.10
CA SER A 103 1.90 1.52 12.46
C SER A 103 1.50 0.70 11.24
N GLU A 104 1.43 -0.61 11.43
CA GLU A 104 0.92 -1.57 10.45
C GLU A 104 -0.52 -1.26 10.04
N GLN A 105 -1.36 -0.85 10.99
CA GLN A 105 -2.76 -0.48 10.74
C GLN A 105 -2.86 0.78 9.86
N GLU A 106 -2.07 1.82 10.16
CA GLU A 106 -2.01 3.03 9.35
C GLU A 106 -1.58 2.72 7.91
N TYR A 107 -0.55 1.87 7.75
CA TYR A 107 -0.12 1.42 6.43
C TYR A 107 -1.20 0.62 5.70
N ALA A 108 -1.83 -0.36 6.35
CA ALA A 108 -2.86 -1.19 5.73
C ALA A 108 -4.05 -0.36 5.25
N ALA A 109 -4.46 0.65 6.03
CA ALA A 109 -5.49 1.60 5.63
C ALA A 109 -5.06 2.42 4.40
N LYS A 110 -3.81 2.90 4.38
CA LYS A 110 -3.28 3.65 3.24
C LYS A 110 -3.16 2.81 1.97
N GLU A 111 -2.69 1.58 2.10
CA GLU A 111 -2.59 0.64 0.98
C GLU A 111 -3.98 0.35 0.40
N SER A 112 -4.96 0.09 1.25
CA SER A 112 -6.35 -0.12 0.82
C SER A 112 -6.93 1.12 0.11
N GLU A 113 -6.71 2.33 0.64
CA GLU A 113 -7.13 3.59 -0.01
C GLU A 113 -6.60 3.69 -1.44
N LEU A 114 -5.32 3.36 -1.66
CA LEU A 114 -4.66 3.47 -2.96
C LEU A 114 -5.12 2.40 -3.95
N ILE A 115 -5.36 1.17 -3.47
CA ILE A 115 -5.93 0.11 -4.29
C ILE A 115 -7.39 0.42 -4.66
N ASP A 116 -8.17 0.94 -3.72
CA ASP A 116 -9.54 1.38 -4.00
C ASP A 116 -9.56 2.51 -5.02
N LEU A 117 -8.64 3.49 -4.92
CA LEU A 117 -8.46 4.54 -5.91
C LEU A 117 -8.13 3.97 -7.30
N LEU A 118 -7.24 2.96 -7.37
CA LEU A 118 -6.89 2.30 -8.63
C LEU A 118 -8.11 1.68 -9.31
N PHE A 119 -8.88 0.90 -8.56
CA PHE A 119 -10.05 0.22 -9.11
C PHE A 119 -11.23 1.16 -9.34
N ALA A 120 -11.36 2.23 -8.55
CA ALA A 120 -12.31 3.31 -8.85
C ALA A 120 -11.94 4.02 -10.16
N ALA A 121 -10.65 4.30 -10.38
CA ALA A 121 -10.17 4.89 -11.63
C ALA A 121 -10.38 3.96 -12.83
N LEU A 122 -10.17 2.64 -12.67
CA LEU A 122 -10.44 1.64 -13.71
C LEU A 122 -11.89 1.55 -14.16
N ARG A 123 -12.83 1.77 -13.23
CA ARG A 123 -14.28 1.76 -13.53
C ARG A 123 -14.79 3.10 -14.06
N SER A 124 -13.96 4.14 -14.07
CA SER A 124 -14.34 5.49 -14.45
C SER A 124 -13.87 5.80 -15.87
N GLU A 125 -14.69 6.52 -16.63
CA GLU A 125 -14.28 7.09 -17.92
C GLU A 125 -13.15 8.12 -17.73
N ASP A 126 -13.16 8.83 -16.60
CA ASP A 126 -12.18 9.87 -16.24
C ASP A 126 -11.18 9.38 -15.16
N GLY A 127 -10.72 8.13 -15.25
CA GLY A 127 -9.79 7.54 -14.28
C GLY A 127 -8.54 8.38 -14.02
N SER A 128 -7.95 8.97 -15.06
CA SER A 128 -6.79 9.87 -14.94
C SER A 128 -7.08 11.10 -14.09
N ALA A 129 -8.26 11.71 -14.26
CA ALA A 129 -8.64 12.90 -13.48
C ALA A 129 -8.88 12.58 -12.01
N LEU A 130 -9.38 11.37 -11.69
CA LEU A 130 -9.53 10.92 -10.30
C LEU A 130 -8.18 10.83 -9.58
N VAL A 131 -7.19 10.22 -10.22
CA VAL A 131 -5.85 10.07 -9.65
C VAL A 131 -5.15 11.42 -9.56
N GLN A 132 -5.24 12.26 -10.60
CA GLN A 132 -4.68 13.61 -10.56
C GLN A 132 -5.25 14.46 -9.42
N ARG A 133 -6.57 14.39 -9.18
CA ARG A 133 -7.20 15.09 -8.04
C ARG A 133 -6.70 14.57 -6.70
N TYR A 134 -6.47 13.27 -6.58
CA TYR A 134 -5.84 12.70 -5.38
C TYR A 134 -4.45 13.32 -5.16
N GLU A 135 -3.58 13.33 -6.18
CA GLU A 135 -2.22 13.87 -6.06
C GLU A 135 -2.23 15.36 -5.71
N GLN A 136 -3.03 16.16 -6.41
CA GLN A 136 -3.17 17.60 -6.17
C GLN A 136 -3.64 17.90 -4.76
N ARG A 137 -4.63 17.15 -4.26
CA ARG A 137 -5.14 17.31 -2.89
C ARG A 137 -4.05 17.02 -1.85
N ILE A 138 -3.30 15.94 -2.01
CA ILE A 138 -2.24 15.57 -1.07
C ILE A 138 -1.10 16.59 -1.14
N ALA A 139 -0.64 16.95 -2.34
CA ALA A 139 0.40 17.95 -2.54
C ALA A 139 0.02 19.31 -1.93
N ALA A 140 -1.21 19.78 -2.17
CA ALA A 140 -1.70 21.01 -1.57
C ALA A 140 -1.69 20.93 -0.04
N LYS A 141 -2.20 19.84 0.56
CA LYS A 141 -2.16 19.66 2.02
C LYS A 141 -0.73 19.67 2.58
N LEU A 142 0.27 19.16 1.85
CA LEU A 142 1.66 19.13 2.29
C LEU A 142 2.34 20.52 2.18
N MET A 143 1.98 21.30 1.17
CA MET A 143 2.52 22.65 0.94
C MET A 143 2.12 23.65 2.04
N HIS A 144 1.01 23.39 2.74
CA HIS A 144 0.53 24.25 3.83
C HIS A 144 1.11 23.90 5.20
N LEU A 145 2.03 22.93 5.29
CA LEU A 145 2.69 22.57 6.55
C LEU A 145 3.88 23.50 6.84
N GLU A 146 4.19 23.68 8.13
CA GLU A 146 5.41 24.36 8.58
C GLU A 146 6.31 23.36 9.33
N PRO A 147 7.52 23.04 8.81
CA PRO A 147 8.06 23.43 7.51
C PRO A 147 7.34 22.75 6.34
N GLU A 148 7.41 23.38 5.17
CA GLU A 148 6.83 22.85 3.92
C GLU A 148 7.35 21.45 3.62
N ARG A 149 6.45 20.57 3.16
CA ARG A 149 6.76 19.18 2.82
C ARG A 149 6.50 18.92 1.34
N GLN A 150 7.35 18.10 0.72
CA GLN A 150 7.27 17.82 -0.70
C GLN A 150 6.48 16.52 -0.96
N TYR A 151 5.73 16.47 -2.05
CA TYR A 151 4.89 15.30 -2.37
C TYR A 151 5.71 14.05 -2.73
N PHE A 152 6.93 14.19 -3.24
CA PHE A 152 7.69 13.02 -3.69
C PHE A 152 8.23 12.16 -2.53
N ASN A 153 8.43 12.73 -1.33
CA ASN A 153 8.94 12.05 -0.14
C ASN A 153 7.89 11.89 0.95
N CYS A 154 6.84 12.71 0.96
CA CYS A 154 5.80 12.72 2.00
C CYS A 154 4.42 12.31 1.47
N THR A 155 3.59 11.77 2.36
CA THR A 155 2.16 11.56 2.13
C THR A 155 1.40 11.58 3.47
N TYR A 156 0.08 11.44 3.41
CA TYR A 156 -0.78 11.37 4.58
C TYR A 156 -1.20 9.94 4.88
N PHE A 157 -1.16 9.58 6.15
CA PHE A 157 -1.77 8.38 6.74
C PHE A 157 -2.91 8.86 7.65
N GLY A 158 -4.15 8.75 7.17
CA GLY A 158 -5.26 9.51 7.74
C GLY A 158 -4.99 11.01 7.66
N ASP A 159 -5.00 11.69 8.81
CA ASP A 159 -4.71 13.13 8.90
C ASP A 159 -3.26 13.47 9.23
N GLN A 160 -2.40 12.45 9.43
CA GLN A 160 -1.01 12.66 9.84
C GLN A 160 -0.08 12.64 8.62
N PRO A 161 0.67 13.72 8.35
CA PRO A 161 1.70 13.72 7.32
C PRO A 161 2.92 12.95 7.80
N LYS A 162 3.47 12.11 6.92
CA LYS A 162 4.68 11.32 7.18
C LYS A 162 5.58 11.39 5.97
N CYS A 163 6.88 11.50 6.22
CA CYS A 163 7.89 11.65 5.20
C CYS A 163 8.93 10.55 5.28
N SER A 164 9.49 10.17 4.15
CA SER A 164 10.48 9.10 4.03
C SER A 164 11.93 9.60 4.07
N ASP A 165 12.18 10.88 4.33
CA ASP A 165 13.49 11.50 4.52
C ASP A 165 13.91 11.59 5.99
#